data_AF-A0A7C1GH19-F1
#
_entry.id   AF-A0A7C1GH19-F1
#
_cell.length_a   1.000
_cell.length_b   1.000
_cell.length_c   1.000
_cell.angle_alpha   90.00
_cell.angle_beta   90.00
_cell.angle_gamma   90.00
#
_symmetry.space_group_name_H-M   'P 1'
#
loop_
_entity.id
_entity.type
_entity.pdbx_description
1 polymer ?
#
loop_
_entity_poly.entity_id
_entity_poly.type
_entity_poly.pdbx_seq_one_letter_code
_entity_poly.pdbx_strand_id
1 'polypeptide(L)'
;MMRLAEKHGPGKKAKNVYFAGCTASYVEPDISMASVRLLDEASVDFTYVGNKENCCGTPMLVAGKWDVFEEILRRNLEAVKETGADTVIASCPACDMMWRHVYPTWAKKLGIEYNLTAKHYSEVLSEKIASGEFTFPDTGREPVTVTWHDSCHIGRVSGVYEPPRDLIKAIPHARFVEMTHHHNEAHCCGSVLTLIKDPPVAADIGETRLNDAVEVGASKVLALCPCCEFQLRVSADKKQVPVEVIDLARFASSALGYDFPDPNPEVQRQWAVFEAMIALMTPQGFADLMGTMWPELISAMPFGMGPMMKVMGRIPGALNLMKPMFPILFPRLLPMMMPTVMPVMLEKVAERIPMPDYTLEQIPEIMPTVMNNLMPHMIGDVVPLVTQSMIDYLQGRNA
;
A
#
# COMPACT_ATOMS: atom_id res chain seq x y z
N MET A 1 21.20 16.12 6.14
CA MET A 1 20.66 15.88 4.78
C MET A 1 21.29 16.76 3.71
N MET A 2 21.54 18.06 3.93
CA MET A 2 22.15 18.96 2.92
C MET A 2 23.42 18.39 2.25
N ARG A 3 24.35 17.81 3.01
CA ARG A 3 25.58 17.21 2.46
C ARG A 3 25.34 16.03 1.50
N LEU A 4 24.29 15.22 1.70
CA LEU A 4 23.98 14.10 0.81
C LEU A 4 23.31 14.57 -0.48
N ALA A 5 22.39 15.52 -0.39
CA ALA A 5 21.78 16.11 -1.58
C ALA A 5 22.83 16.82 -2.44
N GLU A 6 23.78 17.51 -1.82
CA GLU A 6 24.92 18.11 -2.52
C GLU A 6 25.85 17.06 -3.13
N LYS A 7 25.98 15.86 -2.54
CA LYS A 7 26.88 14.80 -3.01
C LYS A 7 26.24 13.91 -4.09
N HIS A 8 24.99 13.50 -3.91
CA HIS A 8 24.28 12.48 -4.69
C HIS A 8 22.96 12.98 -5.33
N GLY A 9 22.64 14.26 -5.18
CA GLY A 9 21.36 14.81 -5.64
C GLY A 9 21.19 14.82 -7.17
N PRO A 10 19.98 15.18 -7.62
CA PRO A 10 19.62 15.18 -9.03
C PRO A 10 20.49 16.12 -9.87
N GLY A 11 20.69 15.77 -11.14
CA GLY A 11 21.56 16.50 -12.07
C GLY A 11 23.02 16.06 -12.05
N LYS A 12 23.40 15.16 -11.13
CA LYS A 12 24.71 14.52 -11.12
C LYS A 12 24.73 13.26 -11.96
N LYS A 13 25.88 13.02 -12.59
CA LYS A 13 26.18 11.73 -13.23
C LYS A 13 26.91 10.81 -12.28
N ALA A 14 26.54 9.54 -12.30
CA ALA A 14 27.17 8.49 -11.50
C ALA A 14 27.00 7.15 -12.21
N LYS A 15 27.79 6.14 -11.84
CA LYS A 15 27.64 4.79 -12.40
C LYS A 15 26.33 4.13 -11.99
N ASN A 16 25.86 4.42 -10.78
CA ASN A 16 24.61 3.88 -10.25
C ASN A 16 23.56 4.98 -10.09
N VAL A 17 22.29 4.60 -10.19
CA VAL A 17 21.16 5.44 -9.80
C VAL A 17 20.36 4.74 -8.71
N TYR A 18 20.14 5.43 -7.59
CA TYR A 18 19.23 4.95 -6.57
C TYR A 18 17.79 5.21 -7.03
N PHE A 19 16.94 4.18 -7.00
CA PHE A 19 15.52 4.26 -7.30
C PHE A 19 14.73 4.02 -6.01
N ALA A 20 14.15 5.08 -5.45
CA ALA A 20 13.50 5.01 -4.15
C ALA A 20 12.15 4.30 -4.23
N GLY A 21 11.38 4.58 -5.28
CA GLY A 21 10.02 4.10 -5.45
C GLY A 21 9.02 4.90 -4.61
N CYS A 22 7.73 4.61 -4.79
CA CYS A 22 6.67 5.42 -4.20
C CYS A 22 6.50 5.20 -2.69
N THR A 23 6.38 3.95 -2.22
CA THR A 23 6.09 3.68 -0.80
C THR A 23 7.23 4.15 0.10
N ALA A 24 8.50 3.90 -0.28
CA ALA A 24 9.66 4.36 0.49
C ALA A 24 9.90 5.88 0.40
N SER A 25 9.25 6.60 -0.53
CA SER A 25 9.38 8.06 -0.65
C SER A 25 8.25 8.80 0.09
N TYR A 26 7.03 8.27 0.06
CA TYR A 26 5.83 8.98 0.51
C TYR A 26 5.17 8.39 1.76
N VAL A 27 5.44 7.11 2.09
CA VAL A 27 4.77 6.40 3.20
C VAL A 27 5.78 6.00 4.27
N GLU A 28 6.86 5.31 3.89
CA GLU A 28 7.93 4.84 4.78
C GLU A 28 9.26 5.56 4.39
N PRO A 29 9.37 6.90 4.60
CA PRO A 29 10.52 7.70 4.15
C PRO A 29 11.83 7.32 4.83
N ASP A 30 11.77 6.72 6.02
CA ASP A 30 12.93 6.20 6.72
C ASP A 30 13.70 5.13 5.94
N ILE A 31 13.01 4.27 5.18
CA ILE A 31 13.64 3.27 4.32
C ILE A 31 14.53 3.92 3.27
N SER A 32 14.02 4.95 2.57
CA SER A 32 14.80 5.62 1.53
C SER A 32 15.95 6.43 2.10
N MET A 33 15.71 7.14 3.21
CA MET A 33 16.75 7.86 3.94
C MET A 33 17.85 6.92 4.44
N ALA A 34 17.48 5.77 5.02
CA ALA A 34 18.42 4.77 5.52
C ALA A 34 19.21 4.10 4.40
N SER A 35 18.55 3.76 3.29
CA SER A 35 19.19 3.17 2.11
C SER A 35 20.26 4.09 1.52
N VAL A 36 19.93 5.37 1.31
CA VAL A 36 20.90 6.38 0.83
C VAL A 36 22.08 6.54 1.79
N ARG A 37 21.83 6.49 3.11
CA ARG A 37 22.90 6.55 4.12
C ARG A 37 23.83 5.35 4.05
N LEU A 38 23.28 4.15 3.97
CA LEU A 38 24.10 2.94 3.87
C LEU A 38 24.94 2.93 2.60
N LEU A 39 24.36 3.33 1.46
CA LEU A 39 25.09 3.43 0.19
C LEU A 39 26.22 4.48 0.27
N ASP A 40 25.98 5.63 0.89
CA ASP A 40 27.00 6.68 1.09
C ASP A 40 28.15 6.21 1.99
N GLU A 41 27.83 5.56 3.11
CA GLU A 41 28.80 5.01 4.07
C GLU A 41 29.63 3.86 3.47
N ALA A 42 29.00 3.03 2.64
CA ALA A 42 29.69 2.01 1.85
C ALA A 42 30.44 2.58 0.62
N SER A 43 30.54 3.92 0.52
CA SER A 43 31.24 4.63 -0.55
C SER A 43 30.79 4.24 -1.96
N VAL A 44 29.49 3.97 -2.13
CA VAL A 44 28.88 3.69 -3.43
C VAL A 44 28.77 5.00 -4.23
N ASP A 45 29.21 4.98 -5.49
CA ASP A 45 29.00 6.09 -6.43
C ASP A 45 27.59 6.01 -7.02
N PHE A 46 26.67 6.82 -6.51
CA PHE A 46 25.30 6.87 -7.00
C PHE A 46 24.74 8.30 -7.11
N THR A 47 23.68 8.43 -7.89
CA THR A 47 22.86 9.64 -8.01
C THR A 47 21.37 9.29 -7.87
N TYR A 48 20.50 10.29 -7.88
CA TYR A 48 19.04 10.12 -7.85
C TYR A 48 18.37 10.95 -8.96
N VAL A 49 17.26 10.46 -9.52
CA VAL A 49 16.51 11.15 -10.58
C VAL A 49 15.57 12.24 -10.07
N GLY A 50 15.38 12.37 -8.75
CA GLY A 50 14.54 13.42 -8.16
C GLY A 50 13.09 13.30 -8.61
N ASN A 51 12.47 14.45 -8.89
CA ASN A 51 11.07 14.54 -9.35
C ASN A 51 10.82 13.90 -10.74
N LYS A 52 11.85 13.40 -11.42
CA LYS A 52 11.70 12.61 -12.65
C LYS A 52 11.40 11.13 -12.36
N GLU A 53 11.58 10.66 -11.12
CA GLU A 53 11.19 9.30 -10.75
C GLU A 53 9.67 9.14 -10.86
N ASN A 54 9.23 8.18 -11.68
CA ASN A 54 7.84 7.73 -11.67
C ASN A 54 7.75 6.43 -10.85
N CYS A 55 6.53 6.07 -10.43
CA CYS A 55 6.27 4.74 -9.86
C CYS A 55 6.88 3.63 -10.74
N CYS A 56 7.32 2.51 -10.17
CA CYS A 56 7.81 1.38 -10.98
C CYS A 56 6.74 0.79 -11.91
N GLY A 57 5.46 1.12 -11.71
CA GLY A 57 4.36 0.75 -12.59
C GLY A 57 3.74 -0.61 -12.29
N THR A 58 4.15 -1.30 -11.22
CA THR A 58 3.59 -2.61 -10.83
C THR A 58 2.06 -2.60 -10.76
N PRO A 59 1.37 -1.64 -10.10
CA PRO A 59 -0.09 -1.63 -10.04
C PRO A 59 -0.75 -1.50 -11.41
N MET A 60 -0.20 -0.66 -12.30
CA MET A 60 -0.73 -0.45 -13.65
C MET A 60 -0.59 -1.71 -14.50
N LEU A 61 0.55 -2.39 -14.39
CA LEU A 61 0.80 -3.65 -15.06
C LEU A 61 -0.23 -4.72 -14.65
N VAL A 62 -0.39 -4.95 -13.35
CA VAL A 62 -1.29 -6.02 -12.85
C VAL A 62 -2.77 -5.68 -13.03
N ALA A 63 -3.12 -4.39 -13.08
CA ALA A 63 -4.49 -3.93 -13.38
C ALA A 63 -4.84 -3.96 -14.87
N GLY A 64 -3.93 -4.36 -15.76
CA GLY A 64 -4.17 -4.39 -17.20
C GLY A 64 -4.12 -3.03 -17.89
N LYS A 65 -3.63 -1.99 -17.20
CA LYS A 65 -3.44 -0.62 -17.75
C LYS A 65 -2.11 -0.53 -18.48
N TRP A 66 -1.95 -1.35 -19.53
CA TRP A 66 -0.67 -1.55 -20.20
C TRP A 66 -0.17 -0.34 -20.98
N ASP A 67 -1.09 0.51 -21.46
CA ASP A 67 -0.80 1.81 -22.06
C ASP A 67 -0.13 2.75 -21.05
N VAL A 68 -0.73 2.87 -19.86
CA VAL A 68 -0.17 3.68 -18.75
C VAL A 68 1.15 3.08 -18.25
N PHE A 69 1.23 1.76 -18.17
CA PHE A 69 2.45 1.05 -17.79
C PHE A 69 3.60 1.32 -18.79
N GLU A 70 3.33 1.27 -20.08
CA GLU A 70 4.31 1.56 -21.12
C GLU A 70 4.83 3.01 -21.01
N GLU A 71 3.93 3.98 -20.78
CA GLU A 71 4.32 5.37 -20.57
C GLU A 71 5.26 5.53 -19.36
N ILE A 72 4.91 4.91 -18.24
CA ILE A 72 5.72 4.91 -17.02
C ILE A 72 7.11 4.31 -17.28
N LEU A 73 7.16 3.15 -17.94
CA LEU A 73 8.41 2.47 -18.29
C LEU A 73 9.30 3.40 -19.12
N ARG A 74 8.75 4.02 -20.19
CA ARG A 74 9.51 4.94 -21.06
C ARG A 74 10.06 6.13 -20.29
N ARG A 75 9.25 6.76 -19.43
CA ARG A 75 9.67 7.90 -18.60
C ARG A 75 10.78 7.52 -17.63
N ASN A 76 10.66 6.38 -16.97
CA ASN A 76 11.68 5.89 -16.04
C ASN A 76 13.00 5.55 -16.77
N LEU A 77 12.94 4.88 -17.93
CA LEU A 77 14.14 4.60 -18.73
C LEU A 77 14.84 5.89 -19.17
N GLU A 78 14.10 6.89 -19.63
CA GLU A 78 14.67 8.18 -20.03
C GLU A 78 15.32 8.90 -18.83
N ALA A 79 14.62 8.96 -17.69
CA ALA A 79 15.14 9.59 -16.48
C ALA A 79 16.45 8.93 -16.01
N VAL A 80 16.53 7.59 -16.02
CA VAL A 80 17.77 6.88 -15.67
C VAL A 80 18.87 7.15 -16.69
N LYS A 81 18.56 7.13 -17.99
CA LYS A 81 19.54 7.38 -19.06
C LYS A 81 20.21 8.75 -18.93
N GLU A 82 19.47 9.79 -18.55
CA GLU A 82 20.01 11.14 -18.35
C GLU A 82 21.08 11.20 -17.25
N THR A 83 21.02 10.30 -16.25
CA THR A 83 22.02 10.21 -15.19
C THR A 83 23.34 9.60 -15.66
N GLY A 84 23.35 8.91 -16.80
CA GLY A 84 24.49 8.14 -17.28
C GLY A 84 24.75 6.85 -16.48
N ALA A 85 23.86 6.46 -15.58
CA ALA A 85 23.96 5.22 -14.83
C ALA A 85 23.72 4.00 -15.75
N ASP A 86 24.49 2.94 -15.49
CA ASP A 86 24.29 1.61 -16.09
C ASP A 86 23.62 0.63 -15.10
N THR A 87 23.49 1.03 -13.83
CA THR A 87 22.97 0.20 -12.75
C THR A 87 21.91 0.96 -11.94
N VAL A 88 20.74 0.35 -11.77
CA VAL A 88 19.67 0.82 -10.90
C VAL A 88 19.74 0.07 -9.58
N ILE A 89 19.80 0.81 -8.46
CA ILE A 89 19.78 0.26 -7.10
C ILE A 89 18.44 0.60 -6.47
N ALA A 90 17.64 -0.41 -6.12
CA ALA A 90 16.35 -0.21 -5.46
C ALA A 90 16.39 -0.57 -3.97
N SER A 91 15.53 0.07 -3.17
CA SER A 91 15.25 -0.33 -1.78
C SER A 91 13.93 -1.07 -1.58
N CYS A 92 13.12 -1.18 -2.63
CA CYS A 92 11.89 -1.95 -2.61
C CYS A 92 12.02 -3.15 -3.56
N PRO A 93 11.73 -4.39 -3.10
CA PRO A 93 11.74 -5.60 -3.93
C PRO A 93 10.82 -5.55 -5.12
N ALA A 94 9.66 -4.90 -5.01
CA ALA A 94 8.76 -4.74 -6.14
C ALA A 94 9.44 -3.88 -7.22
N CYS A 95 10.09 -2.79 -6.83
CA CYS A 95 10.82 -1.95 -7.77
C CYS A 95 12.02 -2.69 -8.36
N ASP A 96 12.80 -3.42 -7.55
CA ASP A 96 13.89 -4.28 -8.03
C ASP A 96 13.39 -5.29 -9.06
N MET A 97 12.33 -6.04 -8.76
CA MET A 97 11.75 -7.02 -9.68
C MET A 97 11.28 -6.39 -10.99
N MET A 98 10.72 -5.17 -10.94
CA MET A 98 10.34 -4.43 -12.14
C MET A 98 11.55 -4.11 -13.01
N TRP A 99 12.61 -3.54 -12.43
CA TRP A 99 13.84 -3.20 -13.16
C TRP A 99 14.61 -4.45 -13.62
N ARG A 100 14.66 -5.49 -12.79
CA ARG A 100 15.46 -6.71 -13.05
C ARG A 100 14.84 -7.61 -14.12
N HIS A 101 13.52 -7.76 -14.12
CA HIS A 101 12.84 -8.78 -14.93
C HIS A 101 11.79 -8.20 -15.88
N VAL A 102 10.94 -7.31 -15.39
CA VAL A 102 9.75 -6.87 -16.12
C VAL A 102 10.10 -5.85 -17.20
N TYR A 103 10.84 -4.80 -16.85
CA TYR A 103 11.26 -3.75 -17.77
C TYR A 103 12.06 -4.30 -18.94
N PRO A 104 13.09 -5.17 -18.77
CA PRO A 104 13.78 -5.78 -19.90
C PRO A 104 12.85 -6.58 -20.81
N THR A 105 11.92 -7.35 -20.22
CA THR A 105 10.94 -8.15 -20.99
C THR A 105 10.02 -7.27 -21.83
N TRP A 106 9.54 -6.17 -21.25
CA TRP A 106 8.66 -5.22 -21.94
C TRP A 106 9.39 -4.34 -22.94
N ALA A 107 10.58 -3.85 -22.59
CA ALA A 107 11.45 -3.11 -23.50
C ALA A 107 11.72 -3.92 -24.78
N LYS A 108 12.04 -5.22 -24.64
CA LYS A 108 12.19 -6.13 -25.78
C LYS A 108 10.92 -6.21 -26.65
N LYS A 109 9.74 -6.34 -26.03
CA LYS A 109 8.45 -6.39 -26.76
C LYS A 109 8.16 -5.08 -27.52
N LEU A 110 8.58 -3.96 -26.98
CA LEU A 110 8.35 -2.62 -27.51
C LEU A 110 9.47 -2.11 -28.44
N GLY A 111 10.52 -2.91 -28.65
CA GLY A 111 11.70 -2.50 -29.44
C GLY A 111 12.51 -1.37 -28.79
N ILE A 112 12.46 -1.24 -27.46
CA ILE A 112 13.22 -0.26 -26.69
C ILE A 112 14.53 -0.92 -26.24
N GLU A 113 15.65 -0.21 -26.41
CA GLU A 113 16.95 -0.64 -25.91
C GLU A 113 16.97 -0.64 -24.37
N TYR A 114 17.48 -1.73 -23.79
CA TYR A 114 17.59 -1.88 -22.34
C TYR A 114 18.98 -2.42 -21.97
N ASN A 115 19.86 -1.52 -21.56
CA ASN A 115 21.25 -1.80 -21.19
C ASN A 115 21.54 -1.50 -19.72
N LEU A 116 20.58 -1.79 -18.84
CA LEU A 116 20.68 -1.51 -17.41
C LEU A 116 20.81 -2.81 -16.62
N THR A 117 21.60 -2.77 -15.55
CA THR A 117 21.61 -3.78 -14.49
C THR A 117 20.71 -3.31 -13.35
N ALA A 118 20.00 -4.22 -12.69
CA ALA A 118 19.23 -3.89 -11.50
C ALA A 118 19.76 -4.67 -10.30
N LYS A 119 19.92 -3.99 -9.16
CA LYS A 119 20.31 -4.59 -7.89
C LYS A 119 19.42 -4.05 -6.77
N HIS A 120 19.23 -4.85 -5.74
CA HIS A 120 18.72 -4.38 -4.47
C HIS A 120 19.87 -3.82 -3.62
N TYR A 121 19.62 -2.82 -2.76
CA TYR A 121 20.68 -2.24 -1.92
C TYR A 121 21.39 -3.28 -1.06
N SER A 122 20.68 -4.32 -0.62
CA SER A 122 21.26 -5.41 0.18
C SER A 122 22.34 -6.19 -0.57
N GLU A 123 22.19 -6.39 -1.89
CA GLU A 123 23.23 -7.01 -2.74
C GLU A 123 24.48 -6.12 -2.79
N VAL A 124 24.29 -4.83 -3.02
CA VAL A 124 25.40 -3.87 -3.10
C VAL A 124 26.17 -3.81 -1.78
N LEU A 125 25.47 -3.75 -0.64
CA LEU A 125 26.10 -3.72 0.68
C LEU A 125 26.76 -5.05 1.02
N SER A 126 26.11 -6.17 0.71
CA SER A 126 26.68 -7.51 0.92
C SER A 126 27.99 -7.70 0.14
N GLU A 127 28.06 -7.20 -1.10
CA GLU A 127 29.29 -7.22 -1.91
C GLU A 127 30.40 -6.40 -1.25
N LYS A 128 30.07 -5.20 -0.73
CA LYS A 128 31.02 -4.32 -0.03
C LYS A 128 31.51 -4.89 1.30
N ILE A 129 30.64 -5.62 2.01
CA ILE A 129 30.99 -6.33 3.24
C ILE A 129 31.93 -7.50 2.91
N ALA A 130 31.57 -8.30 1.91
CA ALA A 130 32.38 -9.45 1.50
C ALA A 130 33.78 -9.06 1.00
N SER A 131 33.92 -7.89 0.36
CA SER A 131 35.22 -7.35 -0.06
C SER A 131 36.02 -6.69 1.07
N GLY A 132 35.41 -6.44 2.23
CA GLY A 132 36.01 -5.71 3.34
C GLY A 132 36.05 -4.19 3.14
N GLU A 133 35.41 -3.66 2.11
CA GLU A 133 35.31 -2.22 1.85
C GLU A 133 34.31 -1.51 2.78
N PHE A 134 33.37 -2.26 3.36
CA PHE A 134 32.39 -1.74 4.31
C PHE A 134 32.26 -2.68 5.52
N THR A 135 32.24 -2.10 6.72
CA THR A 135 32.04 -2.85 7.97
C THR A 135 31.20 -2.00 8.92
N PHE A 136 30.42 -2.64 9.79
CA PHE A 136 29.73 -1.94 10.85
C PHE A 136 30.64 -1.78 12.07
N PRO A 137 30.66 -0.60 12.70
CA PRO A 137 31.41 -0.40 13.92
C PRO A 137 30.75 -1.17 15.07
N ASP A 138 31.58 -1.79 15.91
CA ASP A 138 31.11 -2.26 17.21
C ASP A 138 30.98 -1.05 18.16
N THR A 139 29.73 -0.72 18.47
CA THR A 139 29.36 0.42 19.31
C THR A 139 29.03 0.01 20.75
N GLY A 140 29.22 -1.27 21.10
CA GLY A 140 28.89 -1.79 22.43
C GLY A 140 27.40 -1.79 22.76
N ARG A 141 26.54 -1.78 21.74
CA ARG A 141 25.08 -1.90 21.91
C ARG A 141 24.72 -3.30 22.40
N GLU A 142 23.71 -3.37 23.26
CA GLU A 142 23.20 -4.64 23.76
C GLU A 142 22.74 -5.56 22.61
N PRO A 143 23.05 -6.86 22.65
CA PRO A 143 22.60 -7.80 21.64
C PRO A 143 21.08 -7.85 21.53
N VAL A 144 20.56 -7.81 20.29
CA VAL A 144 19.13 -7.95 19.99
C VAL A 144 18.91 -9.18 19.11
N THR A 145 17.99 -10.05 19.50
CA THR A 145 17.63 -11.23 18.69
C THR A 145 16.69 -10.80 17.57
N VAL A 146 17.14 -10.95 16.33
CA VAL A 146 16.40 -10.55 15.12
C VAL A 146 16.21 -11.73 14.19
N THR A 147 15.14 -11.71 13.42
CA THR A 147 14.89 -12.66 12.33
C THR A 147 14.56 -11.95 11.02
N TRP A 148 14.33 -12.71 9.95
CA TRP A 148 14.27 -12.20 8.58
C TRP A 148 13.01 -12.57 7.80
N HIS A 149 12.34 -11.59 7.23
CA HIS A 149 11.22 -11.81 6.30
C HIS A 149 11.69 -11.83 4.83
N ASP A 150 11.77 -13.03 4.25
CA ASP A 150 11.95 -13.21 2.81
C ASP A 150 10.69 -12.78 2.04
N SER A 151 10.68 -11.53 1.58
CA SER A 151 9.58 -11.03 0.74
C SER A 151 9.50 -11.77 -0.59
N CYS A 152 8.28 -11.93 -1.12
CA CYS A 152 8.04 -12.74 -2.32
C CYS A 152 8.81 -12.25 -3.56
N HIS A 153 8.94 -10.94 -3.76
CA HIS A 153 9.60 -10.38 -4.94
C HIS A 153 11.14 -10.51 -4.87
N ILE A 154 11.76 -10.36 -3.69
CA ILE A 154 13.23 -10.48 -3.58
C ILE A 154 13.65 -11.95 -3.59
N GLY A 155 12.92 -12.81 -2.87
CA GLY A 155 13.23 -14.22 -2.74
C GLY A 155 12.76 -15.04 -3.93
N ARG A 156 11.44 -15.26 -4.06
CA ARG A 156 10.89 -16.19 -5.07
C ARG A 156 11.07 -15.70 -6.51
N VAL A 157 11.01 -14.39 -6.75
CA VAL A 157 11.15 -13.85 -8.11
C VAL A 157 12.60 -13.52 -8.46
N SER A 158 13.31 -12.78 -7.60
CA SER A 158 14.69 -12.37 -7.89
C SER A 158 15.77 -13.37 -7.44
N GLY A 159 15.44 -14.37 -6.63
CA GLY A 159 16.39 -15.39 -6.16
C GLY A 159 17.42 -14.86 -5.15
N VAL A 160 17.16 -13.70 -4.53
CA VAL A 160 18.09 -13.02 -3.63
C VAL A 160 17.73 -13.36 -2.20
N TYR A 161 18.50 -14.28 -1.60
CA TYR A 161 18.26 -14.77 -0.23
C TYR A 161 19.41 -14.44 0.73
N GLU A 162 20.66 -14.65 0.32
CA GLU A 162 21.82 -14.45 1.19
C GLU A 162 22.17 -12.97 1.42
N PRO A 163 22.13 -12.06 0.43
CA PRO A 163 22.60 -10.70 0.66
C PRO A 163 21.93 -9.93 1.82
N PRO A 164 20.60 -10.04 2.04
CA PRO A 164 19.98 -9.51 3.25
C PRO A 164 20.50 -10.16 4.54
N ARG A 165 20.72 -11.49 4.54
CA ARG A 165 21.24 -12.23 5.70
C ARG A 165 22.69 -11.84 6.02
N ASP A 166 23.52 -11.71 5.00
CA ASP A 166 24.91 -11.29 5.14
C ASP A 166 24.99 -9.87 5.71
N LEU A 167 24.12 -8.97 5.26
CA LEU A 167 23.97 -7.64 5.84
C LEU A 167 23.57 -7.69 7.33
N ILE A 168 22.61 -8.55 7.71
CA ILE A 168 22.19 -8.71 9.11
C ILE A 168 23.34 -9.24 9.97
N LYS A 169 24.00 -10.31 9.51
CA LYS A 169 25.11 -10.98 10.23
C LYS A 169 26.33 -10.07 10.40
N ALA A 170 26.50 -9.07 9.53
CA ALA A 170 27.57 -8.09 9.63
C ALA A 170 27.35 -7.04 10.74
N ILE A 171 26.14 -6.91 11.28
CA ILE A 171 25.82 -5.95 12.35
C ILE A 171 26.21 -6.55 13.71
N PRO A 172 27.17 -5.96 14.47
CA PRO A 172 27.76 -6.62 15.64
C PRO A 172 26.77 -6.99 16.76
N HIS A 173 25.75 -6.17 16.97
CA HIS A 173 24.75 -6.37 18.02
C HIS A 173 23.52 -7.17 17.55
N ALA A 174 23.49 -7.62 16.29
CA ALA A 174 22.38 -8.41 15.76
C ALA A 174 22.64 -9.91 15.98
N ARG A 175 21.84 -10.53 16.86
CA ARG A 175 21.79 -11.99 17.00
C ARG A 175 20.76 -12.53 16.03
N PHE A 176 21.21 -12.95 14.85
CA PHE A 176 20.32 -13.51 13.83
C PHE A 176 19.84 -14.92 14.19
N VAL A 177 18.53 -15.14 14.10
CA VAL A 177 17.88 -16.45 14.14
C VAL A 177 16.98 -16.61 12.92
N GLU A 178 17.04 -17.77 12.27
CA GLU A 178 16.27 -18.05 11.06
C GLU A 178 14.89 -18.64 11.45
N MET A 179 13.82 -18.18 10.80
CA MET A 179 12.47 -18.76 10.95
C MET A 179 12.36 -20.14 10.30
N THR A 180 11.46 -20.98 10.79
CA THR A 180 11.19 -22.32 10.22
C THR A 180 10.90 -22.26 8.72
N HIS A 181 9.97 -21.38 8.32
CA HIS A 181 9.66 -21.15 6.92
C HIS A 181 10.51 -20.01 6.39
N HIS A 182 11.51 -20.31 5.56
CA HIS A 182 12.42 -19.32 5.02
C HIS A 182 12.65 -19.54 3.52
N HIS A 183 13.37 -18.62 2.89
CA HIS A 183 13.69 -18.69 1.46
C HIS A 183 12.43 -18.85 0.58
N ASN A 184 12.39 -19.86 -0.30
CA ASN A 184 11.25 -20.11 -1.18
C ASN A 184 10.01 -20.61 -0.44
N GLU A 185 10.17 -21.13 0.79
CA GLU A 185 9.10 -21.62 1.65
C GLU A 185 8.49 -20.54 2.55
N ALA A 186 9.06 -19.32 2.59
CA ALA A 186 8.60 -18.25 3.45
C ALA A 186 7.12 -17.87 3.23
N HIS A 187 6.35 -17.72 4.31
CA HIS A 187 4.96 -17.28 4.22
C HIS A 187 4.84 -15.83 3.75
N CYS A 188 3.75 -15.54 3.03
CA CYS A 188 3.42 -14.20 2.58
C CYS A 188 3.13 -13.27 3.77
N CYS A 189 3.40 -11.97 3.65
CA CYS A 189 3.01 -10.98 4.65
C CYS A 189 1.50 -10.66 4.66
N GLY A 190 0.77 -10.99 3.59
CA GLY A 190 -0.65 -10.62 3.38
C GLY A 190 -0.86 -9.36 2.53
N SER A 191 0.20 -8.61 2.25
CA SER A 191 0.18 -7.41 1.39
C SER A 191 0.40 -7.76 -0.09
N VAL A 192 -0.08 -7.01 -1.07
CA VAL A 192 -1.01 -5.86 -0.98
C VAL A 192 -2.42 -6.26 -1.42
N LEU A 193 -2.55 -7.21 -2.36
CA LEU A 193 -3.84 -7.56 -2.96
C LEU A 193 -4.82 -8.14 -1.95
N THR A 194 -4.38 -9.06 -1.09
CA THR A 194 -5.25 -9.59 -0.03
C THR A 194 -5.63 -8.49 0.94
N LEU A 195 -4.69 -7.63 1.34
CA LEU A 195 -4.98 -6.48 2.20
C LEU A 195 -6.06 -5.54 1.63
N ILE A 196 -6.00 -5.22 0.34
CA ILE A 196 -7.01 -4.37 -0.31
C ILE A 196 -8.35 -5.10 -0.45
N LYS A 197 -8.31 -6.40 -0.75
CA LYS A 197 -9.52 -7.18 -1.05
C LYS A 197 -10.26 -7.62 0.21
N ASP A 198 -9.53 -8.02 1.25
CA ASP A 198 -10.01 -8.63 2.48
C ASP A 198 -9.00 -8.37 3.62
N PRO A 199 -9.06 -7.17 4.25
CA PRO A 199 -8.13 -6.79 5.31
C PRO A 199 -8.08 -7.77 6.51
N PRO A 200 -9.21 -8.34 6.99
CA PRO A 200 -9.18 -9.38 8.02
C PRO A 200 -8.33 -10.60 7.62
N VAL A 201 -8.53 -11.13 6.42
CA VAL A 201 -7.74 -12.29 5.94
C VAL A 201 -6.26 -11.92 5.77
N ALA A 202 -5.95 -10.69 5.35
CA ALA A 202 -4.56 -10.24 5.27
C ALA A 202 -3.88 -10.19 6.65
N ALA A 203 -4.62 -9.84 7.71
CA ALA A 203 -4.13 -9.89 9.08
C ALA A 203 -3.86 -11.34 9.54
N ASP A 204 -4.73 -12.30 9.19
CA ASP A 204 -4.53 -13.73 9.49
C ASP A 204 -3.27 -14.30 8.80
N ILE A 205 -3.04 -13.91 7.55
CA ILE A 205 -1.84 -14.32 6.80
C ILE A 205 -0.59 -13.74 7.46
N GLY A 206 -0.62 -12.46 7.82
CA GLY A 206 0.50 -11.82 8.51
C GLY A 206 0.77 -12.43 9.88
N GLU A 207 -0.26 -12.76 10.65
CA GLU A 207 -0.16 -13.49 11.93
C GLU A 207 0.62 -14.79 11.78
N THR A 208 0.28 -15.59 10.77
CA THR A 208 0.98 -16.85 10.47
C THR A 208 2.47 -16.60 10.27
N ARG A 209 2.84 -15.53 9.56
CA ARG A 209 4.25 -15.18 9.37
C ARG A 209 4.92 -14.67 10.64
N LEU A 210 4.23 -13.89 11.46
CA LEU A 210 4.79 -13.36 12.72
C LEU A 210 4.95 -14.47 13.77
N ASN A 211 4.08 -15.47 13.77
CA ASN A 211 4.19 -16.63 14.66
C ASN A 211 5.47 -17.44 14.38
N ASP A 212 5.89 -17.59 13.11
CA ASP A 212 7.20 -18.18 12.79
C ASP A 212 8.33 -17.45 13.54
N ALA A 213 8.25 -16.12 13.66
CA ALA A 213 9.27 -15.29 14.33
C ALA A 213 9.25 -15.46 15.85
N VAL A 214 8.05 -15.55 16.44
CA VAL A 214 7.86 -15.80 17.87
C VAL A 214 8.40 -17.18 18.25
N GLU A 215 8.14 -18.20 17.43
CA GLU A 215 8.58 -19.58 17.67
C GLU A 215 10.11 -19.70 17.79
N VAL A 216 10.86 -18.89 17.02
CA VAL A 216 12.33 -18.88 17.07
C VAL A 216 12.90 -17.90 18.09
N GLY A 217 12.03 -17.28 18.90
CA GLY A 217 12.42 -16.37 19.98
C GLY A 217 12.97 -15.04 19.51
N ALA A 218 12.59 -14.58 18.31
CA ALA A 218 13.01 -13.28 17.80
C ALA A 218 12.23 -12.15 18.47
N SER A 219 12.95 -11.09 18.88
CA SER A 219 12.33 -9.86 19.39
C SER A 219 11.93 -8.90 18.28
N LYS A 220 12.60 -9.00 17.11
CA LYS A 220 12.31 -8.18 15.93
C LYS A 220 12.28 -9.02 14.65
N VAL A 221 11.35 -8.72 13.76
CA VAL A 221 11.33 -9.19 12.37
C VAL A 221 11.86 -8.07 11.48
N LEU A 222 12.98 -8.34 10.81
CA LEU A 222 13.51 -7.45 9.80
C LEU A 222 12.81 -7.72 8.46
N ALA A 223 12.31 -6.67 7.82
CA ALA A 223 11.77 -6.70 6.46
C ALA A 223 12.58 -5.77 5.55
N LEU A 224 12.49 -5.90 4.23
CA LEU A 224 13.08 -4.92 3.29
C LEU A 224 12.09 -4.38 2.27
N CYS A 225 10.84 -4.85 2.32
CA CYS A 225 9.79 -4.40 1.43
C CYS A 225 8.90 -3.45 2.23
N PRO A 226 8.77 -2.17 1.81
CA PRO A 226 7.95 -1.20 2.52
C PRO A 226 6.51 -1.69 2.74
N CYS A 227 5.93 -2.37 1.74
CA CYS A 227 4.57 -2.92 1.85
C CYS A 227 4.47 -4.12 2.80
N CYS A 228 5.55 -4.91 2.95
CA CYS A 228 5.59 -6.02 3.89
C CYS A 228 5.79 -5.53 5.32
N GLU A 229 6.68 -4.57 5.54
CA GLU A 229 6.90 -3.94 6.85
C GLU A 229 5.60 -3.37 7.38
N PHE A 230 4.96 -2.50 6.60
CA PHE A 230 3.67 -1.92 6.93
C PHE A 230 2.62 -2.99 7.27
N GLN A 231 2.42 -3.99 6.40
CA GLN A 231 1.39 -5.00 6.63
C GLN A 231 1.70 -5.87 7.86
N LEU A 232 2.96 -6.22 8.08
CA LEU A 232 3.35 -7.02 9.24
C LEU A 232 3.16 -6.21 10.55
N ARG A 233 3.38 -4.89 10.55
CA ARG A 233 3.01 -4.02 11.68
C ARG A 233 1.50 -4.04 11.94
N VAL A 234 0.69 -3.83 10.90
CA VAL A 234 -0.79 -3.89 11.00
C VAL A 234 -1.25 -5.24 11.55
N SER A 235 -0.69 -6.35 11.05
CA SER A 235 -1.00 -7.69 11.52
C SER A 235 -0.57 -7.88 12.98
N ALA A 236 0.63 -7.45 13.37
CA ALA A 236 1.11 -7.52 14.75
C ALA A 236 0.18 -6.77 15.70
N ASP A 237 -0.24 -5.56 15.34
CA ASP A 237 -1.15 -4.73 16.15
C ASP A 237 -2.54 -5.36 16.25
N LYS A 238 -3.15 -5.78 15.13
CA LYS A 238 -4.51 -6.36 15.13
C LYS A 238 -4.58 -7.71 15.84
N LYS A 239 -3.49 -8.47 15.79
CA LYS A 239 -3.40 -9.83 16.33
C LYS A 239 -2.70 -9.90 17.68
N GLN A 240 -2.20 -8.76 18.16
CA GLN A 240 -1.50 -8.63 19.44
C GLN A 240 -0.29 -9.58 19.52
N VAL A 241 0.44 -9.72 18.40
CA VAL A 241 1.64 -10.56 18.35
C VAL A 241 2.83 -9.76 18.89
N PRO A 242 3.53 -10.24 19.94
CA PRO A 242 4.51 -9.44 20.67
C PRO A 242 5.89 -9.45 19.97
N VAL A 243 5.95 -9.00 18.71
CA VAL A 243 7.19 -8.88 17.95
C VAL A 243 7.23 -7.54 17.22
N GLU A 244 8.38 -6.87 17.28
CA GLU A 244 8.55 -5.59 16.59
C GLU A 244 8.91 -5.82 15.11
N VAL A 245 8.32 -5.06 14.20
CA VAL A 245 8.63 -5.11 12.78
C VAL A 245 9.34 -3.84 12.35
N ILE A 246 10.52 -3.99 11.74
CA ILE A 246 11.39 -2.88 11.34
C ILE A 246 12.08 -3.18 10.01
N ASP A 247 12.23 -2.18 9.16
CA ASP A 247 12.99 -2.27 7.93
C ASP A 247 14.49 -2.54 8.18
N LEU A 248 15.10 -3.34 7.31
CA LEU A 248 16.50 -3.74 7.36
C LEU A 248 17.44 -2.57 7.11
N ALA A 249 17.12 -1.66 6.18
CA ALA A 249 17.94 -0.49 5.95
C ALA A 249 17.89 0.41 7.19
N ARG A 250 16.70 0.65 7.76
CA ARG A 250 16.57 1.40 9.03
C ARG A 250 17.37 0.76 10.15
N PHE A 251 17.21 -0.55 10.36
CA PHE A 251 17.92 -1.28 11.40
C PHE A 251 19.44 -1.20 11.23
N ALA A 252 19.94 -1.46 10.01
CA ALA A 252 21.36 -1.39 9.68
C ALA A 252 21.91 0.04 9.80
N SER A 253 21.17 1.06 9.36
CA SER A 253 21.60 2.46 9.47
C SER A 253 21.69 2.90 10.94
N SER A 254 20.82 2.40 11.81
CA SER A 254 20.92 2.63 13.26
C SER A 254 22.21 2.07 13.87
N ALA A 255 22.75 0.98 13.31
CA ALA A 255 24.04 0.43 13.73
C ALA A 255 25.22 1.38 13.45
N LEU A 256 25.05 2.31 12.49
CA LEU A 256 26.00 3.36 12.17
C LEU A 256 25.75 4.65 12.98
N GLY A 257 24.78 4.65 13.90
CA GLY A 257 24.41 5.82 14.70
C GLY A 257 23.45 6.80 14.00
N TYR A 258 22.83 6.41 12.89
CA TYR A 258 21.80 7.20 12.22
C TYR A 258 20.41 6.80 12.71
N ASP A 259 19.66 7.78 13.19
CA ASP A 259 18.25 7.59 13.56
C ASP A 259 17.36 8.50 12.70
N PHE A 260 16.15 8.02 12.44
CA PHE A 260 15.15 8.69 11.62
C PHE A 260 13.84 8.78 12.39
N PRO A 261 13.00 9.80 12.15
CA PRO A 261 11.64 9.80 12.66
C PRO A 261 10.94 8.48 12.33
N ASP A 262 10.24 7.89 13.30
CA ASP A 262 9.42 6.71 13.07
C ASP A 262 8.20 7.13 12.21
N PRO A 263 8.05 6.60 10.98
CA PRO A 263 6.90 6.91 10.15
C PRO A 263 5.63 6.19 10.59
N ASN A 264 5.72 5.12 11.39
CA ASN A 264 4.61 4.23 11.69
C ASN A 264 3.35 4.96 12.22
N PRO A 265 3.43 5.97 13.12
CA PRO A 265 2.23 6.70 13.56
C PRO A 265 1.46 7.36 12.41
N GLU A 266 2.19 7.94 11.44
CA GLU A 266 1.60 8.55 10.25
C GLU A 266 1.08 7.48 9.30
N VAL A 267 1.83 6.41 9.09
CA VAL A 267 1.43 5.28 8.25
C VAL A 267 0.12 4.66 8.76
N GLN A 268 0.00 4.43 10.07
CA GLN A 268 -1.23 3.92 10.69
C GLN A 268 -2.41 4.89 10.52
N ARG A 269 -2.16 6.21 10.64
CA ARG A 269 -3.19 7.23 10.38
C ARG A 269 -3.70 7.18 8.95
N GLN A 270 -2.78 7.12 7.97
CA GLN A 270 -3.13 7.01 6.55
C GLN A 270 -3.87 5.70 6.25
N TRP A 271 -3.41 4.59 6.83
CA TRP A 271 -4.06 3.30 6.69
C TRP A 271 -5.47 3.27 7.27
N ALA A 272 -5.70 3.86 8.44
CA ALA A 272 -7.03 3.92 9.05
C ALA A 272 -8.05 4.57 8.12
N VAL A 273 -7.66 5.64 7.41
CA VAL A 273 -8.49 6.27 6.37
C VAL A 273 -8.76 5.31 5.22
N PHE A 274 -7.73 4.64 4.72
CA PHE A 274 -7.85 3.71 3.60
C PHE A 274 -8.71 2.49 3.93
N GLU A 275 -8.53 1.89 5.11
CA GLU A 275 -9.34 0.78 5.60
C GLU A 275 -10.81 1.17 5.77
N ALA A 276 -11.08 2.36 6.33
CA ALA A 276 -12.44 2.85 6.45
C ALA A 276 -13.10 3.08 5.07
N MET A 277 -12.33 3.53 4.08
CA MET A 277 -12.80 3.65 2.69
C MET A 277 -13.06 2.29 2.05
N ILE A 278 -12.20 1.28 2.26
CA ILE A 278 -12.46 -0.09 1.81
C ILE A 278 -13.78 -0.60 2.38
N ALA A 279 -13.98 -0.44 3.71
CA ALA A 279 -15.20 -0.86 4.37
C ALA A 279 -16.43 -0.16 3.79
N LEU A 280 -16.34 1.16 3.57
CA LEU A 280 -17.41 1.96 2.98
C LEU A 280 -17.77 1.52 1.55
N MET A 281 -16.77 1.15 0.74
CA MET A 281 -16.97 0.75 -0.66
C MET A 281 -17.53 -0.68 -0.81
N THR A 282 -17.74 -1.42 0.28
CA THR A 282 -18.46 -2.70 0.22
C THR A 282 -19.96 -2.49 0.04
N PRO A 283 -20.72 -3.46 -0.54
CA PRO A 283 -22.18 -3.35 -0.63
C PRO A 283 -22.85 -3.11 0.74
N GLN A 284 -22.35 -3.76 1.80
CA GLN A 284 -22.85 -3.58 3.16
C GLN A 284 -22.50 -2.20 3.71
N GLY A 285 -21.24 -1.77 3.63
CA GLY A 285 -20.83 -0.45 4.11
C GLY A 285 -21.56 0.69 3.42
N PHE A 286 -21.80 0.56 2.11
CA PHE A 286 -22.60 1.51 1.35
C PHE A 286 -24.08 1.48 1.79
N ALA A 287 -24.66 0.30 1.99
CA ALA A 287 -26.02 0.16 2.52
C ALA A 287 -26.18 0.79 3.91
N ASP A 288 -25.19 0.63 4.79
CA ASP A 288 -25.14 1.22 6.13
C ASP A 288 -25.00 2.75 6.08
N LEU A 289 -24.30 3.29 5.06
CA LEU A 289 -24.30 4.73 4.80
C LEU A 289 -25.69 5.22 4.37
N MET A 290 -26.31 4.56 3.39
CA MET A 290 -27.66 4.91 2.91
C MET A 290 -28.70 4.86 4.03
N GLY A 291 -28.58 3.89 4.94
CA GLY A 291 -29.46 3.75 6.10
C GLY A 291 -29.48 4.97 7.03
N THR A 292 -28.45 5.81 7.00
CA THR A 292 -28.36 7.03 7.82
C THR A 292 -28.92 8.29 7.16
N MET A 293 -29.46 8.18 5.94
CA MET A 293 -29.94 9.33 5.15
C MET A 293 -31.29 9.04 4.48
N TRP A 294 -32.14 8.22 5.12
CA TRP A 294 -33.47 7.95 4.60
C TRP A 294 -34.36 9.18 4.40
N PRO A 295 -34.38 10.21 5.29
CA PRO A 295 -35.15 11.42 5.05
C PRO A 295 -34.80 12.09 3.72
N GLU A 296 -33.50 12.22 3.43
CA GLU A 296 -32.94 12.86 2.25
C GLU A 296 -33.17 12.00 1.01
N LEU A 297 -32.93 10.69 1.09
CA LEU A 297 -33.17 9.74 0.00
C LEU A 297 -34.65 9.72 -0.40
N ILE A 298 -35.58 9.62 0.56
CA ILE A 298 -37.02 9.62 0.24
C ILE A 298 -37.44 10.98 -0.32
N SER A 299 -36.90 12.10 0.20
CA SER A 299 -37.22 13.44 -0.31
C SER A 299 -36.70 13.69 -1.72
N ALA A 300 -35.58 13.07 -2.10
CA ALA A 300 -34.97 13.22 -3.41
C ALA A 300 -35.62 12.34 -4.50
N MET A 301 -36.54 11.44 -4.14
CA MET A 301 -37.19 10.55 -5.11
C MET A 301 -37.96 11.35 -6.19
N PRO A 302 -37.72 11.05 -7.49
CA PRO A 302 -38.32 11.81 -8.58
C PRO A 302 -39.83 11.56 -8.72
N PHE A 303 -40.49 12.36 -9.54
CA PHE A 303 -41.91 12.18 -9.92
C PHE A 303 -42.90 12.15 -8.74
N GLY A 304 -42.54 12.76 -7.61
CA GLY A 304 -43.39 12.75 -6.40
C GLY A 304 -43.46 11.39 -5.71
N MET A 305 -42.56 10.45 -6.04
CA MET A 305 -42.53 9.11 -5.42
C MET A 305 -42.26 9.19 -3.92
N GLY A 306 -41.50 10.18 -3.42
CA GLY A 306 -41.21 10.32 -2.00
C GLY A 306 -42.47 10.41 -1.12
N PRO A 307 -43.34 11.42 -1.34
CA PRO A 307 -44.65 11.50 -0.68
C PRO A 307 -45.51 10.25 -0.86
N MET A 308 -45.55 9.64 -2.05
CA MET A 308 -46.29 8.41 -2.32
C MET A 308 -45.81 7.25 -1.43
N MET A 309 -44.50 7.05 -1.34
CA MET A 309 -43.87 6.00 -0.53
C MET A 309 -44.15 6.19 0.96
N LYS A 310 -44.14 7.45 1.46
CA LYS A 310 -44.54 7.77 2.85
C LYS A 310 -45.99 7.41 3.14
N VAL A 311 -46.91 7.62 2.20
CA VAL A 311 -48.32 7.22 2.33
C VAL A 311 -48.44 5.70 2.34
N MET A 312 -47.76 5.01 1.43
CA MET A 312 -47.76 3.55 1.36
C MET A 312 -47.18 2.88 2.61
N GLY A 313 -46.17 3.49 3.25
CA GLY A 313 -45.62 3.02 4.53
C GLY A 313 -46.65 2.98 5.66
N ARG A 314 -47.69 3.82 5.61
CA ARG A 314 -48.78 3.83 6.60
C ARG A 314 -49.87 2.78 6.32
N ILE A 315 -49.88 2.17 5.13
CA ILE A 315 -50.86 1.17 4.74
C ILE A 315 -50.26 -0.23 5.01
N PRO A 316 -50.86 -1.03 5.90
CA PRO A 316 -50.34 -2.38 6.21
C PRO A 316 -50.20 -3.24 4.95
N GLY A 317 -49.00 -3.76 4.70
CA GLY A 317 -48.71 -4.67 3.58
C GLY A 317 -48.51 -4.01 2.21
N ALA A 318 -48.77 -2.71 2.03
CA ALA A 318 -48.64 -2.05 0.73
C ALA A 318 -47.21 -2.05 0.18
N LEU A 319 -46.21 -1.76 1.02
CA LEU A 319 -44.80 -1.80 0.61
C LEU A 319 -44.29 -3.23 0.33
N ASN A 320 -44.88 -4.25 0.96
CA ASN A 320 -44.51 -5.64 0.71
C ASN A 320 -44.92 -6.11 -0.69
N LEU A 321 -46.01 -5.57 -1.23
CA LEU A 321 -46.46 -5.83 -2.60
C LEU A 321 -45.52 -5.22 -3.65
N MET A 322 -44.84 -4.12 -3.31
CA MET A 322 -43.86 -3.47 -4.18
C MET A 322 -42.44 -4.02 -4.05
N LYS A 323 -42.18 -4.86 -3.04
CA LYS A 323 -40.85 -5.44 -2.77
C LYS A 323 -40.20 -6.09 -4.00
N PRO A 324 -40.92 -6.85 -4.85
CA PRO A 324 -40.35 -7.43 -6.08
C PRO A 324 -39.93 -6.38 -7.13
N MET A 325 -40.44 -5.15 -7.06
CA MET A 325 -40.13 -4.08 -8.01
C MET A 325 -38.89 -3.27 -7.62
N PHE A 326 -38.49 -3.26 -6.34
CA PHE A 326 -37.35 -2.45 -5.89
C PHE A 326 -36.02 -2.80 -6.55
N PRO A 327 -35.67 -4.07 -6.81
CA PRO A 327 -34.47 -4.43 -7.58
C PRO A 327 -34.42 -3.83 -8.99
N ILE A 328 -35.58 -3.52 -9.58
CA ILE A 328 -35.69 -2.94 -10.93
C ILE A 328 -35.73 -1.41 -10.87
N LEU A 329 -36.45 -0.85 -9.90
CA LEU A 329 -36.66 0.59 -9.77
C LEU A 329 -35.44 1.29 -9.19
N PHE A 330 -34.85 0.74 -8.13
CA PHE A 330 -33.78 1.40 -7.38
C PHE A 330 -32.54 1.72 -8.22
N PRO A 331 -32.03 0.83 -9.10
CA PRO A 331 -30.91 1.16 -9.99
C PRO A 331 -31.20 2.29 -10.99
N ARG A 332 -32.48 2.52 -11.33
CA ARG A 332 -32.89 3.61 -12.23
C ARG A 332 -33.09 4.92 -11.46
N LEU A 333 -33.64 4.83 -10.25
CA LEU A 333 -33.96 6.00 -9.43
C LEU A 333 -32.74 6.61 -8.77
N LEU A 334 -31.83 5.78 -8.24
CA LEU A 334 -30.70 6.27 -7.46
C LEU A 334 -29.80 7.25 -8.25
N PRO A 335 -29.42 7.00 -9.52
CA PRO A 335 -28.65 7.96 -10.31
C PRO A 335 -29.33 9.33 -10.46
N MET A 336 -30.66 9.37 -10.55
CA MET A 336 -31.41 10.64 -10.63
C MET A 336 -31.43 11.39 -9.29
N MET A 337 -31.29 10.66 -8.18
CA MET A 337 -31.25 11.22 -6.82
C MET A 337 -29.85 11.71 -6.43
N MET A 338 -28.79 11.13 -7.01
CA MET A 338 -27.41 11.41 -6.63
C MET A 338 -27.04 12.90 -6.62
N PRO A 339 -27.39 13.74 -7.62
CA PRO A 339 -27.03 15.17 -7.58
C PRO A 339 -27.56 15.91 -6.34
N THR A 340 -28.74 15.50 -5.85
CA THR A 340 -29.39 16.10 -4.67
C THR A 340 -28.84 15.53 -3.37
N VAL A 341 -28.52 14.24 -3.34
CA VAL A 341 -28.11 13.51 -2.12
C VAL A 341 -26.60 13.58 -1.89
N MET A 342 -25.80 13.83 -2.94
CA MET A 342 -24.34 13.86 -2.88
C MET A 342 -23.80 14.75 -1.75
N PRO A 343 -24.26 15.99 -1.51
CA PRO A 343 -23.71 16.83 -0.45
C PRO A 343 -23.84 16.20 0.94
N VAL A 344 -25.02 15.65 1.27
CA VAL A 344 -25.27 14.98 2.55
C VAL A 344 -24.50 13.67 2.65
N MET A 345 -24.38 12.93 1.54
CA MET A 345 -23.57 11.73 1.49
C MET A 345 -22.10 12.03 1.80
N LEU A 346 -21.53 13.09 1.22
CA LEU A 346 -20.16 13.51 1.50
C LEU A 346 -19.96 13.95 2.95
N GLU A 347 -20.91 14.70 3.52
CA GLU A 347 -20.90 15.09 4.94
C GLU A 347 -20.89 13.85 5.85
N LYS A 348 -21.77 12.88 5.60
CA LYS A 348 -21.85 11.63 6.37
C LYS A 348 -20.60 10.76 6.22
N VAL A 349 -19.93 10.80 5.06
CA VAL A 349 -18.64 10.13 4.86
C VAL A 349 -17.54 10.83 5.65
N ALA A 350 -17.48 12.16 5.63
CA ALA A 350 -16.50 12.95 6.38
C ALA A 350 -16.66 12.79 7.90
N GLU A 351 -17.89 12.65 8.41
CA GLU A 351 -18.16 12.33 9.82
C GLU A 351 -17.60 10.96 10.24
N ARG A 352 -17.58 9.98 9.33
CA ARG A 352 -17.16 8.59 9.60
C ARG A 352 -15.67 8.36 9.40
N ILE A 353 -15.03 9.12 8.51
CA ILE A 353 -13.66 8.86 8.06
C ILE A 353 -12.82 10.13 8.30
N PRO A 354 -11.86 10.09 9.25
CA PRO A 354 -11.06 11.25 9.63
C PRO A 354 -9.98 11.53 8.57
N MET A 355 -10.42 12.09 7.44
CA MET A 355 -9.57 12.38 6.29
C MET A 355 -8.73 13.65 6.52
N PRO A 356 -7.49 13.70 6.02
CA PRO A 356 -6.71 14.94 5.98
C PRO A 356 -7.40 16.03 5.14
N ASP A 357 -7.17 17.30 5.47
CA ASP A 357 -7.77 18.46 4.79
C ASP A 357 -7.59 18.41 3.27
N TYR A 358 -6.37 18.10 2.80
CA TYR A 358 -6.07 17.99 1.37
C TYR A 358 -6.88 16.90 0.66
N THR A 359 -7.32 15.86 1.38
CA THR A 359 -8.18 14.81 0.84
C THR A 359 -9.64 15.30 0.76
N LEU A 360 -10.11 15.96 1.83
CA LEU A 360 -11.45 16.56 1.87
C LEU A 360 -11.67 17.58 0.75
N GLU A 361 -10.65 18.37 0.42
CA GLU A 361 -10.70 19.35 -0.67
C GLU A 361 -10.89 18.71 -2.06
N GLN A 362 -10.35 17.51 -2.27
CA GLN A 362 -10.39 16.81 -3.57
C GLN A 362 -11.62 15.90 -3.74
N ILE A 363 -12.24 15.48 -2.64
CA ILE A 363 -13.39 14.57 -2.64
C ILE A 363 -14.55 15.04 -3.55
N PRO A 364 -14.98 16.32 -3.51
CA PRO A 364 -16.08 16.78 -4.35
C PRO A 364 -15.82 16.61 -5.85
N GLU A 365 -14.56 16.69 -6.28
CA GLU A 365 -14.15 16.50 -7.68
C GLU A 365 -14.08 15.01 -8.05
N ILE A 366 -13.50 14.18 -7.18
CA ILE A 366 -13.20 12.77 -7.47
C ILE A 366 -14.45 11.88 -7.32
N MET A 367 -15.27 12.13 -6.29
CA MET A 367 -16.38 11.23 -5.92
C MET A 367 -17.43 11.03 -7.02
N PRO A 368 -17.86 12.06 -7.80
CA PRO A 368 -18.78 11.84 -8.91
C PRO A 368 -18.25 10.81 -9.91
N THR A 369 -16.96 10.87 -10.26
CA THR A 369 -16.31 9.94 -11.17
C THR A 369 -16.23 8.54 -10.57
N VAL A 370 -15.85 8.43 -9.29
CA VAL A 370 -15.80 7.15 -8.57
C VAL A 370 -17.18 6.49 -8.54
N MET A 371 -18.21 7.23 -8.16
CA MET A 371 -19.58 6.73 -8.08
C MET A 371 -20.10 6.31 -9.46
N ASN A 372 -19.85 7.08 -10.51
CA ASN A 372 -20.25 6.71 -11.87
C ASN A 372 -19.62 5.39 -12.33
N ASN A 373 -18.38 5.11 -11.92
CA ASN A 373 -17.69 3.87 -12.25
C ASN A 373 -18.11 2.70 -11.35
N LEU A 374 -18.34 2.94 -10.05
CA LEU A 374 -18.62 1.90 -9.06
C LEU A 374 -20.09 1.47 -9.05
N MET A 375 -21.01 2.43 -9.09
CA MET A 375 -22.44 2.19 -8.87
C MET A 375 -23.06 1.18 -9.84
N PRO A 376 -22.76 1.17 -11.16
CA PRO A 376 -23.32 0.19 -12.09
C PRO A 376 -23.00 -1.26 -11.71
N HIS A 377 -21.88 -1.49 -11.03
CA HIS A 377 -21.41 -2.81 -10.63
C HIS A 377 -21.81 -3.19 -9.20
N MET A 378 -22.11 -2.22 -8.35
CA MET A 378 -22.41 -2.43 -6.92
C MET A 378 -23.91 -2.43 -6.62
N ILE A 379 -24.72 -1.73 -7.42
CA ILE A 379 -26.14 -1.48 -7.10
C ILE A 379 -26.95 -2.78 -6.91
N GLY A 380 -26.67 -3.82 -7.71
CA GLY A 380 -27.38 -5.10 -7.62
C GLY A 380 -27.25 -5.77 -6.25
N ASP A 381 -26.08 -5.63 -5.63
CA ASP A 381 -25.76 -6.21 -4.33
C ASP A 381 -26.24 -5.33 -3.16
N VAL A 382 -26.33 -4.01 -3.38
CA VAL A 382 -26.82 -3.06 -2.38
C VAL A 382 -28.33 -3.15 -2.19
N VAL A 383 -29.11 -3.32 -3.27
CA VAL A 383 -30.58 -3.26 -3.18
C VAL A 383 -31.17 -4.24 -2.15
N PRO A 384 -30.78 -5.52 -2.11
CA PRO A 384 -31.27 -6.45 -1.09
C PRO A 384 -31.01 -5.99 0.34
N LEU A 385 -29.88 -5.31 0.58
CA LEU A 385 -29.43 -4.86 1.90
C LEU A 385 -30.21 -3.63 2.38
N VAL A 386 -30.54 -2.71 1.48
CA VAL A 386 -31.24 -1.46 1.83
C VAL A 386 -32.77 -1.57 1.81
N THR A 387 -33.32 -2.54 1.08
CA THR A 387 -34.77 -2.64 0.85
C THR A 387 -35.57 -2.77 2.15
N GLN A 388 -35.17 -3.66 3.05
CA GLN A 388 -35.92 -3.87 4.29
C GLN A 388 -35.77 -2.68 5.24
N SER A 389 -34.55 -2.14 5.36
CA SER A 389 -34.26 -0.94 6.15
C SER A 389 -35.12 0.25 5.71
N MET A 390 -35.28 0.47 4.40
CA MET A 390 -36.16 1.50 3.85
C MET A 390 -37.64 1.28 4.25
N ILE A 391 -38.12 0.04 4.15
CA ILE A 391 -39.51 -0.30 4.49
C ILE A 391 -39.75 -0.04 5.97
N ASP A 392 -38.82 -0.44 6.83
CA ASP A 392 -38.92 -0.25 8.28
C ASP A 392 -38.93 1.24 8.65
N TYR A 393 -38.10 2.06 8.00
CA TYR A 393 -38.13 3.52 8.14
C TYR A 393 -39.50 4.10 7.72
N LEU A 394 -40.02 3.72 6.55
CA LEU A 394 -41.31 4.21 6.06
C LEU A 394 -42.51 3.76 6.93
N GLN A 395 -42.37 2.65 7.64
CA GLN A 395 -43.35 2.14 8.59
C GLN A 395 -43.18 2.69 10.02
N GLY A 396 -42.17 3.53 10.25
CA GLY A 396 -41.85 4.09 11.57
C GLY A 396 -41.36 3.06 12.58
N ARG A 397 -40.78 1.94 12.11
CA ARG A 397 -40.29 0.83 12.96
C ARG A 397 -38.84 1.01 13.44
N ASN A 398 -38.06 1.84 12.75
CA ASN A 398 -36.69 2.21 13.11
C ASN A 398 -36.53 3.73 12.98
N ALA A 399 -36.88 4.45 14.04
CA ALA A 399 -36.52 5.86 14.22
C ALA A 399 -35.32 5.95 15.14
#